data_AF-A0A6A0GST2-F1
#
_entry.id   AF-A0A6A0GST2-F1
#
_cell.length_a   1.000
_cell.length_b   1.000
_cell.length_c   1.000
_cell.angle_alpha   90.00
_cell.angle_beta   90.00
_cell.angle_gamma   90.00
#
_symmetry.space_group_name_H-M   'P 1'
#
loop_
_entity.id
_entity.type
_entity.pdbx_description
1 polymer ?
#
loop_
_entity_poly.entity_id
_entity_poly.type
_entity_poly.pdbx_seq_one_letter_code
_entity_poly.pdbx_strand_id
1 'polypeptide(L)'
;MSGFSARCLEDEQMLEAIRKANKAAIHMTVVDTRPKINAMANRATGKGYENEAFYENIKFHFTGIENIHVMRSSLAKLIDTCQLVSPSMSAWLSGVEGSGWLRHVRSVLESGVLVAKEIASGVSVLVHCSDGWDRTAQTCALAQILLDPYYRTMHGFQVFLFINHK
;
A
#
# COMPACT_ATOMS: atom_id res chain seq x y z
N MET A 1 18.32 4.52 5.84
CA MET A 1 17.12 5.37 5.76
C MET A 1 17.53 6.84 5.78
N SER A 2 16.83 7.66 4.99
CA SER A 2 17.37 8.89 4.40
C SER A 2 17.16 10.21 5.16
N GLY A 3 16.31 10.27 6.19
CA GLY A 3 16.08 11.53 6.93
C GLY A 3 15.88 12.75 6.00
N PHE A 4 16.53 13.88 6.32
CA PHE A 4 16.53 15.05 5.43
C PHE A 4 17.56 14.97 4.29
N SER A 5 18.73 14.35 4.53
CA SER A 5 19.90 14.41 3.64
C SER A 5 20.73 13.13 3.58
N ALA A 6 20.40 12.10 4.36
CA ALA A 6 21.14 10.85 4.34
C ALA A 6 20.83 10.07 3.06
N ARG A 7 21.89 9.59 2.40
CA ARG A 7 21.82 8.74 1.21
C ARG A 7 22.53 7.43 1.52
N CYS A 8 22.14 6.36 0.82
CA CYS A 8 22.77 5.06 0.93
C CYS A 8 23.05 4.57 -0.50
N LEU A 9 24.33 4.53 -0.86
CA LEU A 9 24.74 4.17 -2.21
C LEU A 9 24.35 2.74 -2.54
N GLU A 10 24.43 1.84 -1.56
CA GLU A 10 24.05 0.44 -1.67
C GLU A 10 22.56 0.27 -1.96
N ASP A 11 21.71 1.09 -1.34
CA ASP A 11 20.26 1.10 -1.57
C ASP A 11 19.92 1.65 -2.97
N GLU A 12 20.56 2.75 -3.37
CA GLU A 12 20.43 3.31 -4.72
C GLU A 12 20.86 2.29 -5.80
N GLN A 13 21.98 1.60 -5.59
CA GLN A 13 22.47 0.54 -6.48
C GLN A 13 21.53 -0.68 -6.52
N MET A 14 20.93 -1.04 -5.38
CA MET A 14 19.96 -2.13 -5.31
C MET A 14 18.71 -1.82 -6.14
N LEU A 15 18.15 -0.62 -6.00
CA LEU A 15 16.97 -0.21 -6.78
C LEU A 15 17.30 -0.13 -8.27
N GLU A 16 18.48 0.36 -8.65
CA GLU A 16 18.89 0.36 -10.06
C GLU A 16 19.12 -1.06 -10.59
N ALA A 17 19.61 -2.00 -9.77
CA ALA A 17 19.73 -3.40 -10.16
C ALA A 17 18.37 -4.04 -10.43
N ILE A 18 17.37 -3.77 -9.58
CA ILE A 18 15.98 -4.21 -9.80
C ILE A 18 15.43 -3.63 -11.10
N ARG A 19 15.62 -2.32 -11.34
CA ARG A 19 15.19 -1.66 -12.58
C ARG A 19 15.87 -2.27 -13.81
N LYS A 20 17.19 -2.50 -13.77
CA LYS A 20 17.96 -3.12 -14.87
C LYS A 20 17.56 -4.57 -15.17
N ALA A 21 17.06 -5.30 -14.17
CA ALA A 21 16.61 -6.68 -14.35
C ALA A 21 15.42 -6.78 -15.31
N ASN A 22 14.58 -5.73 -15.37
CA ASN A 22 13.49 -5.61 -16.32
C ASN A 22 13.88 -4.72 -17.51
N LYS A 23 14.39 -5.33 -18.58
CA LYS A 23 14.81 -4.61 -19.80
C LYS A 23 13.66 -4.04 -20.63
N ALA A 24 12.41 -4.42 -20.35
CA ALA A 24 11.25 -3.97 -21.11
C ALA A 24 10.78 -2.56 -20.69
N ALA A 25 11.14 -2.10 -19.49
CA ALA A 25 10.76 -0.79 -18.97
C ALA A 25 11.97 0.12 -18.77
N ILE A 26 11.82 1.39 -19.13
CA ILE A 26 12.84 2.42 -18.92
C ILE A 26 12.91 2.91 -17.47
N HIS A 27 11.85 2.67 -16.69
CA HIS A 27 11.72 3.12 -15.30
C HIS A 27 11.12 2.02 -14.43
N MET A 28 11.25 2.19 -13.11
CA MET A 28 10.56 1.41 -12.09
C MET A 28 9.57 2.32 -11.34
N THR A 29 8.47 1.78 -10.86
CA THR A 29 7.51 2.52 -10.04
C THR A 29 7.78 2.23 -8.56
N VAL A 30 7.87 3.27 -7.72
CA VAL A 30 7.95 3.15 -6.26
C VAL A 30 6.63 3.61 -5.67
N VAL A 31 6.00 2.74 -4.89
CA VAL A 31 4.70 2.97 -4.26
C VAL A 31 4.85 2.98 -2.75
N ASP A 32 4.75 4.17 -2.17
CA ASP A 32 4.60 4.35 -0.73
C ASP A 32 3.11 4.33 -0.38
N THR A 33 2.72 3.31 0.37
CA THR A 33 1.31 3.13 0.72
C THR A 33 0.80 4.15 1.74
N ARG A 34 1.66 4.98 2.33
CA ARG A 34 1.26 5.96 3.35
C ARG A 34 0.59 7.18 2.70
N PRO A 35 -0.25 7.93 3.45
CA PRO A 35 -0.57 9.31 3.11
C PRO A 35 0.70 10.15 3.06
N LYS A 36 0.82 11.04 2.07
CA LYS A 36 1.97 11.94 1.89
C LYS A 36 2.33 12.69 3.18
N ILE A 37 1.33 13.17 3.91
CA ILE A 37 1.53 13.88 5.19
C ILE A 37 2.21 12.97 6.23
N ASN A 38 1.80 11.71 6.32
CA ASN A 38 2.38 10.75 7.24
C ASN A 38 3.81 10.36 6.83
N ALA A 39 4.09 10.29 5.53
CA ALA A 39 5.44 10.07 5.02
C ALA A 39 6.37 11.25 5.32
N MET A 40 5.88 12.50 5.17
CA MET A 40 6.61 13.71 5.55
C MET A 40 6.87 13.78 7.07
N ALA A 41 5.90 13.42 7.91
CA ALA A 41 6.09 13.35 9.35
C ALA A 41 7.18 12.33 9.75
N ASN A 42 7.18 11.15 9.12
CA ASN A 42 8.24 10.15 9.31
C ASN A 42 9.62 10.67 8.83
N ARG A 43 9.65 11.48 7.78
CA ARG A 43 10.90 12.12 7.32
C ARG A 43 11.48 13.06 8.36
N ALA A 44 10.62 13.81 9.05
CA ALA A 44 11.04 14.72 10.12
C ALA A 44 11.67 14.00 11.33
N THR A 45 11.34 12.71 11.54
CA THR A 45 11.88 11.88 12.63
C THR A 45 13.02 10.96 12.19
N GLY A 46 13.64 11.24 11.03
CA GLY A 46 14.82 10.50 10.55
C GLY A 46 14.53 9.25 9.73
N LYS A 47 13.25 8.89 9.51
CA LYS A 47 12.85 7.94 8.45
C LYS A 47 12.72 8.71 7.12
N GLY A 48 11.96 8.22 6.15
CA GLY A 48 11.76 8.96 4.91
C GLY A 48 11.06 8.15 3.83
N TYR A 49 11.25 8.63 2.60
CA TYR A 49 10.86 7.99 1.35
C TYR A 49 11.86 8.43 0.26
N GLU A 50 11.90 7.70 -0.83
CA GLU A 50 12.83 7.85 -1.94
C GLU A 50 12.57 9.17 -2.68
N ASN A 51 13.64 9.86 -3.06
CA ASN A 51 13.56 11.11 -3.81
C ASN A 51 14.02 10.87 -5.24
N GLU A 52 13.20 11.22 -6.23
CA GLU A 52 13.51 11.09 -7.66
C GLU A 52 14.81 11.82 -8.07
N ALA A 53 15.30 12.77 -7.26
CA ALA A 53 16.59 13.42 -7.46
C ALA A 53 17.81 12.52 -7.15
N PHE A 54 17.63 11.44 -6.40
CA PHE A 54 18.72 10.52 -5.99
C PHE A 54 18.55 9.11 -6.54
N TYR A 55 17.32 8.68 -6.78
CA TYR A 55 17.00 7.40 -7.38
C TYR A 55 16.66 7.65 -8.85
N GLU A 56 17.61 7.40 -9.74
CA GLU A 56 17.41 7.62 -11.18
C GLU A 56 16.34 6.67 -11.73
N ASN A 57 15.56 7.14 -12.71
CA ASN A 57 14.57 6.34 -13.44
C ASN A 57 13.53 5.64 -12.55
N ILE A 58 13.13 6.28 -11.44
CA ILE A 58 11.94 5.87 -10.69
C ILE A 58 10.78 6.84 -10.95
N LYS A 59 9.55 6.33 -10.81
CA LYS A 59 8.34 7.15 -10.64
C LYS A 59 7.76 6.92 -9.27
N PHE A 60 7.61 7.98 -8.48
CA PHE A 60 7.18 7.86 -7.08
C PHE A 60 5.68 8.15 -6.90
N HIS A 61 4.96 7.26 -6.19
CA HIS A 61 3.52 7.40 -5.92
C HIS A 61 3.18 7.19 -4.44
N PHE A 62 2.21 7.98 -3.94
CA PHE A 62 1.56 7.76 -2.65
C PHE A 62 0.14 7.22 -2.85
N THR A 63 -0.27 6.15 -2.15
CA THR A 63 -1.65 5.60 -2.24
C THR A 63 -2.54 5.91 -1.04
N GLY A 64 -2.01 6.44 0.06
CA GLY A 64 -2.83 7.05 1.10
C GLY A 64 -3.54 6.10 2.08
N ILE A 65 -3.02 4.89 2.29
CA ILE A 65 -3.55 3.93 3.27
C ILE A 65 -3.13 4.34 4.69
N GLU A 66 -4.11 4.69 5.50
CA GLU A 66 -3.94 5.10 6.88
C GLU A 66 -3.29 4.02 7.77
N ASN A 67 -2.73 4.45 8.90
CA ASN A 67 -2.05 3.53 9.82
C ASN A 67 -3.04 2.64 10.61
N ILE A 68 -2.49 1.64 11.30
CA ILE A 68 -3.23 0.65 12.08
C ILE A 68 -4.14 1.26 13.16
N HIS A 69 -3.78 2.42 13.72
CA HIS A 69 -4.60 3.09 14.74
C HIS A 69 -5.87 3.67 14.15
N VAL A 70 -5.78 4.26 12.95
CA VAL A 70 -6.95 4.75 12.21
C VAL A 70 -7.85 3.59 11.79
N MET A 71 -7.27 2.50 11.27
CA MET A 71 -8.04 1.30 10.90
C MET A 71 -8.80 0.70 12.09
N ARG A 72 -8.15 0.60 13.25
CA ARG A 72 -8.78 0.12 14.49
C ARG A 72 -9.93 1.02 14.94
N SER A 73 -9.75 2.34 14.91
CA SER A 73 -10.82 3.28 15.26
C SER A 73 -11.98 3.22 14.26
N SER A 74 -11.69 3.07 12.97
CA SER A 74 -12.70 2.92 11.92
C SER A 74 -13.57 1.68 12.11
N LEU A 75 -12.94 0.53 12.39
CA LEU A 75 -13.66 -0.71 12.66
C LEU A 75 -14.55 -0.61 13.91
N ALA A 76 -14.05 -0.01 14.99
CA ALA A 76 -14.84 0.19 16.21
C ALA A 76 -16.11 1.00 15.92
N LYS A 77 -16.00 2.13 15.23
CA LYS A 77 -17.16 2.95 14.83
C LYS A 77 -18.15 2.21 13.94
N LEU A 78 -17.65 1.37 13.02
CA LEU A 78 -18.52 0.57 12.16
C LEU A 78 -19.29 -0.48 12.99
N ILE A 79 -18.61 -1.16 13.93
CA ILE A 79 -19.25 -2.11 14.84
C ILE A 79 -20.33 -1.42 15.67
N ASP A 80 -20.03 -0.25 16.25
CA ASP A 80 -21.01 0.54 17.00
C ASP A 80 -22.24 0.87 16.14
N THR A 81 -22.03 1.27 14.88
CA THR A 81 -23.11 1.54 13.92
C THR A 81 -23.95 0.29 13.62
N CYS A 82 -23.32 -0.87 13.49
CA CYS A 82 -23.99 -2.14 13.24
C CYS A 82 -24.77 -2.66 14.46
N GLN A 83 -24.47 -2.18 15.66
CA GLN A 83 -25.14 -2.57 16.91
C GLN A 83 -26.30 -1.65 17.31
N LEU A 84 -26.60 -0.61 16.52
CA LEU A 84 -27.75 0.25 16.76
C LEU A 84 -29.06 -0.55 16.73
N VAL A 85 -29.93 -0.32 17.71
CA VAL A 85 -31.26 -0.96 17.79
C VAL A 85 -32.25 -0.15 16.96
N SER A 86 -32.80 -0.76 15.91
CA SER A 86 -33.81 -0.16 15.02
C SER A 86 -33.43 1.24 14.47
N PRO A 87 -32.23 1.44 13.89
CA PRO A 87 -31.83 2.74 13.35
C PRO A 87 -32.68 3.10 12.12
N SER A 88 -32.91 4.39 11.91
CA SER A 88 -33.35 4.86 10.59
C SER A 88 -32.25 4.58 9.55
N MET A 89 -32.63 4.46 8.28
CA MET A 89 -31.66 4.33 7.18
C MET A 89 -30.67 5.50 7.15
N SER A 90 -31.15 6.73 7.43
CA SER A 90 -30.29 7.91 7.49
C SER A 90 -29.26 7.86 8.62
N ALA A 91 -29.66 7.40 9.81
CA ALA A 91 -28.75 7.23 10.94
C ALA A 91 -27.71 6.14 10.65
N TRP A 92 -28.13 5.03 10.06
CA TRP A 92 -27.24 3.94 9.68
C TRP A 92 -26.21 4.38 8.62
N LEU A 93 -26.66 5.00 7.52
CA LEU A 93 -25.77 5.51 6.46
C LEU A 93 -24.76 6.53 7.00
N SER A 94 -25.22 7.47 7.84
CA SER A 94 -24.36 8.45 8.50
C SER A 94 -23.31 7.79 9.40
N GLY A 95 -23.69 6.75 10.16
CA GLY A 95 -22.73 5.97 10.95
C GLY A 95 -21.71 5.23 10.10
N VAL A 96 -22.13 4.59 9.00
CA VAL A 96 -21.24 3.90 8.07
C VAL A 96 -20.26 4.89 7.42
N GLU A 97 -20.74 6.03 6.94
CA GLU A 97 -19.89 7.08 6.37
C GLU A 97 -18.93 7.66 7.43
N GLY A 98 -19.43 7.98 8.62
CA GLY A 98 -18.65 8.51 9.75
C GLY A 98 -17.61 7.53 10.30
N SER A 99 -17.78 6.23 10.08
CA SER A 99 -16.76 5.22 10.40
C SER A 99 -15.53 5.33 9.48
N GLY A 100 -15.70 5.82 8.25
CA GLY A 100 -14.67 5.85 7.22
C GLY A 100 -14.27 4.48 6.66
N TRP A 101 -14.90 3.38 7.11
CA TRP A 101 -14.46 2.02 6.78
C TRP A 101 -14.41 1.74 5.28
N LEU A 102 -15.49 2.10 4.55
CA LEU A 102 -15.56 1.89 3.11
C LEU A 102 -14.54 2.73 2.34
N ARG A 103 -14.18 3.91 2.85
CA ARG A 103 -13.09 4.73 2.29
C ARG A 103 -11.75 4.03 2.44
N HIS A 104 -11.48 3.42 3.59
CA HIS A 104 -10.25 2.66 3.81
C HIS A 104 -10.18 1.40 2.94
N VAL A 105 -11.27 0.63 2.84
CA VAL A 105 -11.37 -0.51 1.93
C VAL A 105 -11.07 -0.07 0.49
N ARG A 106 -11.69 1.03 0.05
CA ARG A 106 -11.43 1.61 -1.28
C ARG A 106 -9.95 1.95 -1.48
N SER A 107 -9.29 2.63 -0.54
CA SER A 107 -7.88 2.99 -0.67
C SER A 107 -6.97 1.76 -0.81
N VAL A 108 -7.25 0.69 -0.07
CA VAL A 108 -6.50 -0.58 -0.16
C VAL A 108 -6.70 -1.23 -1.55
N LEU A 109 -7.95 -1.28 -2.04
CA LEU A 109 -8.26 -1.80 -3.37
C LEU A 109 -7.63 -0.98 -4.50
N GLU A 110 -7.72 0.35 -4.44
CA GLU A 110 -7.12 1.26 -5.43
C GLU A 110 -5.60 1.09 -5.47
N SER A 111 -4.95 0.90 -4.32
CA SER A 111 -3.51 0.62 -4.25
C SER A 111 -3.16 -0.69 -4.94
N GLY A 112 -3.91 -1.77 -4.69
CA GLY A 112 -3.69 -3.06 -5.35
C GLY A 112 -3.91 -3.00 -6.86
N VAL A 113 -4.95 -2.28 -7.30
CA VAL A 113 -5.25 -2.06 -8.74
C VAL A 113 -4.15 -1.25 -9.41
N LEU A 114 -3.63 -0.20 -8.77
CA LEU A 114 -2.51 0.58 -9.29
C LEU A 114 -1.28 -0.29 -9.53
N VAL A 115 -0.87 -1.07 -8.52
CA VAL A 115 0.29 -1.98 -8.64
C VAL A 115 0.05 -3.04 -9.72
N ALA A 116 -1.14 -3.63 -9.77
CA ALA A 116 -1.47 -4.61 -10.81
C ALA A 116 -1.40 -4.01 -12.22
N LYS A 117 -1.88 -2.78 -12.42
CA LYS A 117 -1.84 -2.09 -13.72
C LYS A 117 -0.41 -1.78 -14.18
N GLU A 118 0.45 -1.32 -13.28
CA GLU A 118 1.86 -1.07 -13.57
C GLU A 118 2.60 -2.36 -13.96
N ILE A 119 2.37 -3.46 -13.23
CA ILE A 119 2.97 -4.75 -13.58
C ILE A 119 2.42 -5.26 -14.92
N ALA A 120 1.11 -5.16 -15.15
CA ALA A 120 0.49 -5.55 -16.41
C ALA A 120 0.95 -4.72 -17.61
N SER A 121 1.43 -3.48 -17.40
CA SER A 121 2.06 -2.65 -18.44
C SER A 121 3.55 -2.93 -18.64
N GLY A 122 4.10 -3.91 -17.92
CA GLY A 122 5.49 -4.35 -18.04
C GLY A 122 6.47 -3.59 -17.15
N VAL A 123 5.99 -2.80 -16.18
CA VAL A 123 6.83 -2.02 -15.26
C VAL A 123 7.04 -2.77 -13.95
N SER A 124 8.28 -2.79 -13.46
CA SER A 124 8.59 -3.32 -12.13
C SER A 124 8.11 -2.34 -11.05
N VAL A 125 7.60 -2.86 -9.93
CA VAL A 125 7.06 -2.03 -8.85
C VAL A 125 7.68 -2.40 -7.52
N LEU A 126 8.24 -1.42 -6.81
CA LEU A 126 8.64 -1.51 -5.41
C LEU A 126 7.49 -0.97 -4.54
N VAL A 127 7.00 -1.76 -3.59
CA VAL A 127 5.92 -1.35 -2.68
C VAL A 127 6.45 -1.34 -1.25
N HIS A 128 6.25 -0.24 -0.53
CA HIS A 128 6.60 -0.15 0.89
C HIS A 128 5.58 0.67 1.70
N CYS A 129 5.78 0.68 3.02
CA CYS A 129 5.01 1.51 3.94
C CYS A 129 5.96 2.13 4.97
N SER A 130 5.59 2.11 6.26
CA SER A 130 6.51 2.47 7.35
C SER A 130 7.48 1.32 7.68
N ASP A 131 6.93 0.15 8.04
CA ASP A 131 7.70 -1.00 8.55
C ASP A 131 7.61 -2.23 7.61
N GLY A 132 6.83 -2.13 6.54
CA GLY A 132 6.79 -3.10 5.44
C GLY A 132 5.86 -4.31 5.60
N TRP A 133 5.18 -4.47 6.75
CA TRP A 133 4.42 -5.69 7.04
C TRP A 133 2.88 -5.56 7.08
N ASP A 134 2.32 -4.35 7.05
CA ASP A 134 0.85 -4.14 7.16
C ASP A 134 0.25 -3.82 5.77
N ARG A 135 0.38 -2.56 5.37
CA ARG A 135 -0.19 -2.00 4.14
C ARG A 135 0.50 -2.55 2.90
N THR A 136 1.81 -2.78 3.00
CA THR A 136 2.59 -3.44 1.96
C THR A 136 2.03 -4.83 1.68
N ALA A 137 1.81 -5.64 2.73
CA ALA A 137 1.23 -6.98 2.57
C ALA A 137 -0.14 -6.91 1.90
N GLN A 138 -1.04 -6.03 2.37
CA GLN A 138 -2.37 -5.84 1.75
C GLN A 138 -2.30 -5.47 0.26
N THR A 139 -1.45 -4.50 -0.09
CA THR A 139 -1.31 -4.04 -1.48
C THR A 139 -0.70 -5.11 -2.39
N CYS A 140 0.40 -5.74 -1.97
CA CYS A 140 1.05 -6.81 -2.73
C CYS A 140 0.15 -8.04 -2.88
N ALA A 141 -0.59 -8.39 -1.81
CA ALA A 141 -1.56 -9.47 -1.80
C ALA A 141 -2.64 -9.25 -2.87
N LEU A 142 -3.26 -8.07 -2.89
CA LEU A 142 -4.31 -7.76 -3.86
C LEU A 142 -3.77 -7.76 -5.29
N ALA A 143 -2.59 -7.18 -5.53
CA ALA A 143 -2.00 -7.18 -6.87
C ALA A 143 -1.74 -8.62 -7.39
N GLN A 144 -1.22 -9.50 -6.53
CA GLN A 144 -1.01 -10.91 -6.86
C GLN A 144 -2.32 -11.63 -7.21
N ILE A 145 -3.39 -11.46 -6.42
CA ILE A 145 -4.71 -12.06 -6.71
C ILE A 145 -5.29 -11.55 -8.04
N LEU A 146 -5.09 -10.27 -8.36
CA LEU A 146 -5.56 -9.65 -9.60
C LEU A 146 -4.81 -10.18 -10.83
N LEU A 147 -3.50 -10.39 -10.70
CA LEU A 147 -2.62 -10.77 -11.81
C LEU A 147 -2.56 -12.28 -12.06
N ASP A 148 -2.58 -13.09 -11.02
CA ASP A 148 -2.36 -14.54 -11.13
C ASP A 148 -3.64 -15.34 -10.83
N PRO A 149 -4.24 -16.03 -11.83
CA PRO A 149 -5.38 -16.92 -11.62
C PRO A 149 -5.13 -18.02 -10.59
N TYR A 150 -3.88 -18.45 -10.37
CA TYR A 150 -3.55 -19.49 -9.39
C TYR A 150 -4.03 -19.12 -7.98
N TYR A 151 -3.79 -17.87 -7.55
CA TYR A 151 -4.18 -17.38 -6.22
C TYR A 151 -5.70 -17.21 -6.04
N ARG A 152 -6.49 -17.41 -7.10
CA ARG A 152 -7.96 -17.43 -7.07
C ARG A 152 -8.54 -18.86 -6.96
N THR A 153 -7.70 -19.87 -6.86
CA THR A 153 -8.10 -21.25 -6.52
C THR A 153 -8.06 -21.46 -5.01
N MET A 154 -8.80 -22.43 -4.48
CA MET A 154 -8.74 -22.77 -3.04
C MET A 154 -7.32 -23.11 -2.59
N HIS A 155 -6.63 -23.94 -3.36
CA HIS A 155 -5.26 -24.35 -3.04
C HIS A 155 -4.28 -23.17 -3.15
N GLY A 156 -4.35 -22.38 -4.23
CA GLY A 156 -3.49 -21.21 -4.40
C GLY A 156 -3.75 -20.14 -3.34
N PHE A 157 -5.01 -19.95 -2.91
CA PHE A 157 -5.33 -19.02 -1.83
C PHE A 157 -4.75 -19.47 -0.48
N GLN A 158 -4.71 -20.78 -0.18
CA GLN A 158 -4.04 -21.30 1.01
C GLN A 158 -2.53 -21.05 0.98
N VAL A 159 -1.87 -21.32 -0.17
CA VAL A 159 -0.44 -21.03 -0.37
C VAL A 159 -0.17 -19.54 -0.23
N PHE A 160 -1.01 -18.72 -0.83
CA PHE A 160 -0.94 -17.27 -0.76
C PHE A 160 -1.01 -16.74 0.67
N LEU A 161 -1.94 -17.24 1.48
CA LEU A 161 -2.03 -16.86 2.89
C LEU A 161 -0.74 -17.21 3.64
N PHE A 162 -0.14 -18.37 3.38
CA PHE A 162 1.12 -18.76 4.02
C PHE A 162 2.30 -17.85 3.64
N ILE A 163 2.36 -17.41 2.39
CA ILE A 163 3.44 -16.53 1.88
C ILE A 163 3.30 -15.09 2.41
N ASN A 164 2.08 -14.59 2.61
CA ASN A 164 1.82 -13.21 3.00
C ASN A 164 1.59 -13.02 4.53
N HIS A 165 1.72 -14.08 5.35
CA HIS A 165 1.55 -14.03 6.82
C HIS A 165 2.85 -14.02 7.64
N LYS A 166 4.02 -14.12 7.00
CA LYS A 166 5.33 -14.04 7.67
C LYS A 166 5.88 -12.63 7.62
#